data_AF-A0A062IMJ2-F1
#
_entry.id   AF-A0A062IMJ2-F1
#
_cell.length_a   1.000
_cell.length_b   1.000
_cell.length_c   1.000
_cell.angle_alpha   90.00
_cell.angle_beta   90.00
_cell.angle_gamma   90.00
#
_symmetry.space_group_name_H-M   'P 1'
#
loop_
_entity.id
_entity.type
_entity.pdbx_description
1 polymer ?
#
loop_
_entity_poly.entity_id
_entity_poly.type
_entity_poly.pdbx_seq_one_letter_code
_entity_poly.pdbx_strand_id
1 'polypeptide(L)'
;MSELKIQMWIVDDVKPYELNAKIHSEEQVAKIAESIARFGWDQPIVVDKNGVIIKGHGRRLAAIKLGLIEVPVLVRDDLNEEQVKAARLADNRVAIGDIDADLLKLELQSINIEFLEDIFDSKELEFMQADLSEMNVDVIVDDLDSAVAEQQRHTANAVSESNEKPIRIDKVLGFSEVSGKESRSIHYFMAIAEDATGLEGKDAFVTYISKLVESA
;
A
#
# COMPACT_ATOMS: atom_id res chain seq x y z
N MET A 1 5.30 -35.09 6.21
CA MET A 1 5.40 -33.79 5.53
C MET A 1 5.01 -34.02 4.09
N SER A 2 3.85 -33.53 3.67
CA SER A 2 3.42 -33.58 2.27
C SER A 2 4.45 -32.86 1.39
N GLU A 3 4.71 -33.41 0.21
CA GLU A 3 5.65 -32.82 -0.75
C GLU A 3 5.04 -31.54 -1.34
N LEU A 4 5.55 -30.39 -0.91
CA LEU A 4 5.13 -29.09 -1.41
C LEU A 4 5.65 -28.89 -2.84
N LYS A 5 4.75 -28.80 -3.82
CA LYS A 5 5.09 -28.64 -5.24
C LYS A 5 4.72 -27.27 -5.76
N ILE A 6 5.66 -26.64 -6.45
CA ILE A 6 5.43 -25.41 -7.21
C ILE A 6 4.76 -25.79 -8.54
N GLN A 7 3.70 -25.07 -8.91
CA GLN A 7 2.93 -25.27 -10.13
C GLN A 7 2.77 -23.94 -10.86
N MET A 8 2.71 -23.96 -12.19
CA MET A 8 2.40 -22.76 -12.97
C MET A 8 0.89 -22.62 -13.09
N TRP A 9 0.34 -21.50 -12.62
CA TRP A 9 -1.10 -21.21 -12.67
C TRP A 9 -1.34 -19.95 -13.51
N ILE A 10 -2.53 -19.85 -14.11
CA ILE A 10 -2.97 -18.60 -14.73
C ILE A 10 -3.07 -17.54 -13.64
N VAL A 11 -2.52 -16.34 -13.89
CA VAL A 11 -2.46 -15.27 -12.87
C VAL A 11 -3.84 -14.86 -12.34
N ASP A 12 -4.87 -14.98 -13.19
CA ASP A 12 -6.26 -14.67 -12.86
C ASP A 12 -6.90 -15.70 -11.92
N ASP A 13 -6.41 -16.94 -11.90
CA ASP A 13 -6.90 -18.00 -11.00
C ASP A 13 -6.39 -17.80 -9.56
N VAL A 14 -5.35 -16.99 -9.38
CA VAL A 14 -4.79 -16.63 -8.07
C VAL A 14 -5.68 -15.56 -7.43
N LYS A 15 -6.36 -15.89 -6.34
CA LYS A 15 -7.35 -15.00 -5.71
C LYS A 15 -6.71 -14.11 -4.65
N PRO A 16 -6.85 -12.77 -4.74
CA PRO A 16 -6.40 -11.89 -3.67
C PRO A 16 -7.18 -12.17 -2.38
N TYR A 17 -6.52 -11.97 -1.24
CA TYR A 17 -7.19 -12.00 0.06
C TYR A 17 -7.81 -10.62 0.35
N GLU A 18 -9.13 -10.57 0.51
CA GLU A 18 -9.91 -9.32 0.64
C GLU A 18 -9.55 -8.48 1.87
N LEU A 19 -9.06 -9.11 2.94
CA LEU A 19 -8.64 -8.43 4.18
C LEU A 19 -7.11 -8.24 4.25
N ASN A 20 -6.43 -8.11 3.11
CA ASN A 20 -5.01 -7.81 3.12
C ASN A 20 -4.78 -6.36 3.58
N ALA A 21 -4.21 -6.19 4.77
CA ALA A 21 -3.89 -4.88 5.34
C ALA A 21 -2.71 -4.16 4.64
N LYS A 22 -1.92 -4.86 3.82
CA LYS A 22 -0.84 -4.26 3.03
C LYS A 22 -1.43 -3.51 1.82
N ILE A 23 -1.43 -2.19 1.89
CA ILE A 23 -1.60 -1.32 0.72
C ILE A 23 -0.28 -1.34 -0.05
N HIS A 24 -0.26 -1.94 -1.23
CA HIS A 24 0.89 -1.86 -2.13
C HIS A 24 0.73 -0.60 -2.99
N SER A 25 1.61 0.39 -2.80
CA SER A 25 1.66 1.55 -3.69
C SER A 25 2.07 1.12 -5.11
N GLU A 26 1.65 1.88 -6.13
CA GLU A 26 2.00 1.56 -7.53
C GLU A 26 3.52 1.54 -7.77
N GLU A 27 4.27 2.36 -7.04
CA GLU A 27 5.74 2.40 -7.05
C GLU A 27 6.35 1.11 -6.51
N GLN A 28 5.85 0.60 -5.38
CA GLN A 28 6.33 -0.67 -4.81
C GLN A 28 6.05 -1.84 -5.76
N VAL A 29 4.89 -1.85 -6.43
CA VAL A 29 4.57 -2.86 -7.44
C VAL A 29 5.49 -2.74 -8.66
N ALA A 30 5.88 -1.52 -9.06
CA ALA A 30 6.81 -1.29 -10.17
C ALA A 30 8.20 -1.88 -9.85
N LYS A 31 8.75 -1.59 -8.66
CA LYS A 31 10.04 -2.14 -8.22
C LYS A 31 10.04 -3.68 -8.21
N ILE A 32 8.94 -4.30 -7.74
CA ILE A 32 8.79 -5.77 -7.76
C ILE A 32 8.70 -6.30 -9.21
N ALA A 33 7.99 -5.60 -10.10
CA ALA A 33 7.88 -5.97 -11.50
C ALA A 33 9.23 -5.93 -12.22
N GLU A 34 10.03 -4.89 -12.00
CA GLU A 34 11.38 -4.79 -12.57
C GLU A 34 12.31 -5.89 -12.06
N SER A 35 12.25 -6.19 -10.77
CA SER A 35 12.99 -7.32 -10.17
C SER A 35 12.62 -8.65 -10.84
N ILE A 36 11.32 -8.95 -11.02
CA ILE A 36 10.86 -10.16 -11.70
C ILE A 36 11.29 -10.17 -13.17
N ALA A 37 11.25 -9.04 -13.86
CA ALA A 37 11.66 -8.94 -15.26
C ALA A 37 13.17 -9.19 -15.45
N ARG A 38 14.00 -8.71 -14.51
CA ARG A 38 15.47 -8.76 -14.60
C ARG A 38 16.04 -10.08 -14.09
N PHE A 39 15.53 -10.59 -12.98
CA PHE A 39 16.07 -11.75 -12.27
C PHE A 39 15.19 -13.00 -12.36
N GLY A 40 13.97 -12.87 -12.89
CA GLY A 40 12.99 -13.94 -12.91
C GLY A 40 12.32 -14.14 -11.54
N TRP A 41 11.68 -15.29 -11.35
CA TRP A 41 10.97 -15.61 -10.12
C TRP A 41 11.92 -16.25 -9.10
N ASP A 42 12.18 -15.56 -7.99
CA ASP A 42 12.90 -16.16 -6.85
C ASP A 42 11.96 -16.99 -5.94
N GLN A 43 10.71 -16.52 -5.78
CA GLN A 43 9.73 -17.07 -4.85
C GLN A 43 8.34 -17.18 -5.48
N PRO A 44 7.70 -18.36 -5.42
CA PRO A 44 6.34 -18.57 -5.91
C PRO A 44 5.32 -17.84 -5.04
N ILE A 45 4.18 -17.47 -5.63
CA ILE A 45 3.03 -16.96 -4.88
C ILE A 45 2.47 -18.10 -4.03
N VAL A 46 2.29 -17.87 -2.73
CA VAL A 46 1.82 -18.91 -1.81
C VAL A 46 0.32 -18.73 -1.62
N VAL A 47 -0.45 -19.78 -1.91
CA VAL A 47 -1.92 -19.80 -1.80
C VAL A 47 -2.40 -20.90 -0.87
N ASP A 48 -3.60 -20.75 -0.32
CA ASP A 48 -4.29 -21.83 0.38
C ASP A 48 -4.94 -22.84 -0.60
N LYS A 49 -5.53 -23.90 -0.06
CA LYS A 49 -6.26 -24.91 -0.84
C LYS A 49 -7.38 -24.37 -1.75
N ASN A 50 -7.88 -23.16 -1.49
CA ASN A 50 -8.95 -22.52 -2.27
C ASN A 50 -8.40 -21.53 -3.32
N GLY A 51 -7.07 -21.45 -3.45
CA GLY A 51 -6.38 -20.52 -4.35
C GLY A 51 -6.29 -19.09 -3.82
N VAL A 52 -6.57 -18.86 -2.53
CA VAL A 52 -6.51 -17.51 -1.92
C VAL A 52 -5.11 -17.25 -1.39
N ILE A 53 -4.53 -16.10 -1.78
CA ILE A 53 -3.15 -15.75 -1.44
C ILE A 53 -2.95 -15.72 0.08
N ILE A 54 -1.89 -16.39 0.51
CA ILE A 54 -1.31 -16.31 1.84
C ILE A 54 -0.14 -15.32 1.83
N LYS A 55 0.73 -15.42 0.82
CA LYS A 55 1.91 -14.55 0.64
C LYS A 55 2.15 -14.22 -0.83
N GLY A 56 2.60 -13.00 -1.10
CA GLY A 56 3.00 -12.58 -2.45
C GLY A 56 1.95 -11.77 -3.21
N HIS A 57 1.08 -11.01 -2.53
CA HIS A 57 0.13 -10.09 -3.19
C HIS A 57 0.83 -9.10 -4.12
N GLY A 58 1.94 -8.50 -3.70
CA GLY A 58 2.76 -7.62 -4.56
C GLY A 58 3.29 -8.32 -5.81
N ARG A 59 3.69 -9.60 -5.71
CA ARG A 59 4.16 -10.40 -6.85
C ARG A 59 3.05 -10.72 -7.85
N ARG A 60 1.82 -10.98 -7.37
CA ARG A 60 0.64 -11.08 -8.26
C ARG A 60 0.39 -9.78 -9.02
N LEU A 61 0.40 -8.64 -8.32
CA LEU A 61 0.18 -7.34 -8.93
C LEU A 61 1.29 -6.99 -9.95
N ALA A 62 2.53 -7.32 -9.62
CA ALA A 62 3.68 -7.15 -10.50
C ALA A 62 3.55 -8.03 -11.77
N ALA A 63 3.15 -9.29 -11.62
CA ALA A 63 2.92 -10.18 -12.76
C ALA A 63 1.82 -9.66 -13.70
N ILE A 64 0.72 -9.13 -13.14
CA ILE A 64 -0.34 -8.47 -13.92
C ILE A 64 0.21 -7.23 -14.65
N LYS A 65 1.01 -6.41 -13.96
CA LYS A 65 1.63 -5.21 -14.55
C LYS A 65 2.59 -5.55 -15.70
N LEU A 66 3.30 -6.66 -15.60
CA LEU A 66 4.19 -7.18 -16.65
C LEU A 66 3.45 -7.88 -17.80
N GLY A 67 2.13 -8.11 -17.68
CA GLY A 67 1.35 -8.85 -18.68
C GLY A 67 1.67 -10.35 -18.72
N LEU A 68 2.14 -10.93 -17.61
CA LEU A 68 2.41 -12.36 -17.53
C LEU A 68 1.10 -13.16 -17.43
N ILE A 69 0.99 -14.21 -18.25
CA ILE A 69 -0.19 -15.08 -18.27
C ILE A 69 -0.13 -16.11 -17.14
N GLU A 70 1.06 -16.66 -16.90
CA GLU A 70 1.29 -17.71 -15.91
C GLU A 70 2.28 -17.26 -14.82
N VAL A 71 2.03 -17.72 -13.60
CA VAL A 71 2.84 -17.41 -12.41
C VAL A 71 3.13 -18.68 -11.62
N PRO A 72 4.33 -18.81 -11.01
CA PRO A 72 4.64 -19.93 -10.15
C PRO A 72 3.88 -19.80 -8.82
N VAL A 73 3.14 -20.83 -8.47
CA VAL A 73 2.26 -20.90 -7.30
C VAL A 73 2.65 -22.11 -6.45
N LEU A 74 2.73 -21.88 -5.14
CA LEU A 74 2.86 -22.92 -4.14
C LEU A 74 1.56 -23.05 -3.36
N VAL A 75 0.92 -24.21 -3.44
CA VAL A 75 -0.33 -24.50 -2.72
C VAL A 75 -0.02 -25.08 -1.35
N ARG A 76 -0.54 -24.44 -0.29
CA ARG A 76 -0.48 -24.90 1.09
C ARG A 76 -1.78 -25.62 1.45
N ASP A 77 -1.96 -26.82 0.89
CA ASP A 77 -3.07 -27.72 1.21
C ASP A 77 -2.91 -28.42 2.57
N ASP A 78 -1.69 -28.39 3.11
CA ASP A 78 -1.30 -28.92 4.41
C ASP A 78 -1.77 -28.07 5.60
N LEU A 79 -2.14 -26.81 5.35
CA LEU A 79 -2.56 -25.87 6.38
C LEU A 79 -4.09 -25.87 6.57
N ASN A 80 -4.53 -25.91 7.82
CA ASN A 80 -5.92 -25.64 8.16
C ASN A 80 -6.23 -24.13 8.14
N GLU A 81 -7.51 -23.76 8.22
CA GLU A 81 -7.94 -22.36 8.07
C GLU A 81 -7.35 -21.41 9.13
N GLU A 82 -7.16 -21.90 10.36
CA GLU A 82 -6.54 -21.12 11.43
C GLU A 82 -5.05 -20.90 11.19
N GLN A 83 -4.35 -21.93 10.72
CA GLN A 83 -2.93 -21.84 10.34
C GLN A 83 -2.73 -20.93 9.12
N VAL A 84 -3.65 -20.94 8.16
CA VAL A 84 -3.64 -20.00 7.02
C VAL A 84 -3.79 -18.55 7.51
N LYS A 85 -4.74 -18.29 8.42
CA LYS A 85 -4.91 -16.95 9.03
C LYS A 85 -3.66 -16.52 9.80
N ALA A 86 -3.08 -17.41 10.60
CA ALA A 86 -1.85 -17.14 11.34
C ALA A 86 -0.66 -16.87 10.40
N ALA A 87 -0.55 -17.62 9.30
CA ALA A 87 0.50 -17.41 8.30
C ALA A 87 0.38 -16.06 7.58
N ARG A 88 -0.85 -15.63 7.25
CA ARG A 88 -1.12 -14.28 6.71
C ARG A 88 -0.72 -13.19 7.71
N LEU A 89 -1.07 -13.34 8.98
CA LEU A 89 -0.73 -12.38 10.03
C LEU A 89 0.79 -12.31 10.28
N ALA A 90 1.46 -13.46 10.28
CA ALA A 90 2.92 -13.53 10.43
C ALA A 90 3.65 -12.86 9.26
N ASP A 91 3.20 -13.06 8.02
CA ASP A 91 3.77 -12.39 6.83
C ASP A 91 3.63 -10.86 6.89
N ASN A 92 2.53 -10.39 7.48
CA ASN A 92 2.31 -8.97 7.72
C ASN A 92 3.24 -8.41 8.81
N ARG A 93 3.56 -9.20 9.84
CA ARG A 93 4.45 -8.78 10.94
C ARG A 93 5.94 -8.88 10.60
N VAL A 94 6.37 -9.90 9.85
CA VAL A 94 7.79 -10.10 9.47
C VAL A 94 8.29 -8.98 8.55
N ALA A 95 7.42 -8.40 7.72
CA ALA A 95 7.77 -7.22 6.91
C ALA A 95 7.95 -5.91 7.72
N ILE A 96 7.60 -5.93 9.02
CA ILE A 96 7.73 -4.80 9.96
C ILE A 96 8.85 -5.09 10.99
N GLY A 97 9.43 -6.30 10.99
CA GLY A 97 10.46 -6.70 11.94
C GLY A 97 11.83 -6.13 11.56
N ASP A 98 12.49 -5.52 12.55
CA ASP A 98 13.81 -4.89 12.53
C ASP A 98 14.74 -5.42 11.43
N ILE A 99 14.91 -4.60 10.40
CA ILE A 99 16.02 -4.73 9.46
C ILE A 99 17.27 -4.32 10.23
N ASP A 100 18.22 -5.23 10.38
CA ASP A 100 19.54 -4.91 10.91
C ASP A 100 20.28 -4.06 9.88
N ALA A 101 20.25 -2.74 10.09
CA ALA A 101 20.78 -1.75 9.16
C ALA A 101 22.28 -1.94 8.89
N ASP A 102 23.03 -2.46 9.88
CA ASP A 102 24.47 -2.71 9.76
C ASP A 102 24.75 -3.89 8.82
N LEU A 103 23.95 -4.96 8.92
CA LEU A 103 24.07 -6.11 8.04
C LEU A 103 23.62 -5.81 6.60
N LEU A 104 22.55 -5.02 6.45
CA LEU A 104 22.08 -4.56 5.14
C LEU A 104 23.12 -3.69 4.43
N LYS A 105 23.84 -2.84 5.18
CA LYS A 105 24.92 -2.00 4.64
C LYS A 105 26.10 -2.83 4.13
N LEU A 106 26.49 -3.88 4.84
CA LEU A 106 27.54 -4.81 4.40
C LEU A 106 27.16 -5.56 3.12
N GLU A 107 25.89 -5.98 3.01
CA GLU A 107 25.38 -6.63 1.80
C GLU A 107 25.37 -5.64 0.61
N LEU A 108 24.91 -4.40 0.82
CA LEU A 108 24.92 -3.34 -0.19
C LEU A 108 26.32 -2.95 -0.67
N GLN A 109 27.31 -2.88 0.23
CA GLN A 109 28.71 -2.61 -0.13
C GLN A 109 29.34 -3.73 -0.99
N SER A 110 28.77 -4.93 -0.94
CA SER A 110 29.23 -6.08 -1.73
C SER A 110 28.58 -6.21 -3.11
N ILE A 111 27.53 -5.42 -3.39
CA ILE A 111 26.75 -5.46 -4.63
C ILE A 111 27.20 -4.31 -5.55
N ASN A 112 27.36 -4.59 -6.85
CA ASN A 112 27.64 -3.54 -7.83
C ASN A 112 26.40 -2.64 -8.03
N ILE A 113 26.57 -1.34 -7.82
CA ILE A 113 25.52 -0.31 -7.79
C ILE A 113 24.74 -0.23 -9.11
N GLU A 114 25.38 -0.58 -10.23
CA GLU A 114 24.77 -0.64 -11.57
C GLU A 114 23.54 -1.59 -11.65
N PHE A 115 23.39 -2.51 -10.69
CA PHE A 115 22.24 -3.41 -10.60
C PHE A 115 21.09 -2.86 -9.73
N LEU A 116 21.31 -1.75 -9.02
CA LEU A 116 20.39 -1.19 -8.02
C LEU A 116 19.76 0.15 -8.44
N GLU A 117 20.30 0.83 -9.45
CA GLU A 117 19.85 2.15 -9.91
C GLU A 117 18.39 2.21 -10.38
N ASP A 118 17.83 1.09 -10.83
CA ASP A 118 16.41 0.99 -11.22
C ASP A 118 15.49 0.67 -10.02
N ILE A 119 16.05 0.12 -8.93
CA ILE A 119 15.30 -0.40 -7.77
C ILE A 119 15.27 0.63 -6.63
N PHE A 120 16.32 1.42 -6.48
CA PHE A 120 16.48 2.43 -5.46
C PHE A 120 16.76 3.78 -6.11
N ASP A 121 16.14 4.84 -5.59
CA ASP A 121 16.44 6.17 -6.11
C ASP A 121 17.85 6.63 -5.67
N SER A 122 18.39 7.62 -6.37
CA SER A 122 19.75 8.09 -6.11
C SER A 122 19.95 8.67 -4.71
N LYS A 123 18.90 9.21 -4.08
CA LYS A 123 18.95 9.73 -2.71
C LYS A 123 18.86 8.62 -1.68
N GLU A 124 18.08 7.57 -1.94
CA GLU A 124 17.99 6.35 -1.14
C GLU A 124 19.37 5.65 -1.11
N LEU A 125 20.01 5.49 -2.28
CA LEU A 125 21.34 4.90 -2.37
C LEU A 125 22.40 5.72 -1.64
N GLU A 126 22.37 7.05 -1.77
CA GLU A 126 23.30 7.97 -1.11
C GLU A 126 23.12 7.98 0.42
N PHE A 127 21.87 7.97 0.90
CA PHE A 127 21.55 7.89 2.33
C PHE A 127 21.96 6.54 2.95
N MET A 128 21.78 5.44 2.22
CA MET A 128 22.13 4.09 2.70
C MET A 128 23.63 3.81 2.67
N GLN A 129 24.39 4.50 1.81
CA GLN A 129 25.86 4.40 1.74
C GLN A 129 26.58 5.34 2.71
N ALA A 130 25.90 6.38 3.22
CA ALA A 130 26.50 7.32 4.15
C ALA A 130 27.09 6.61 5.38
N ASP A 131 28.34 6.93 5.69
CA ASP A 131 29.03 6.37 6.84
C ASP A 131 28.61 7.13 8.10
N LEU A 132 27.68 6.55 8.88
CA LEU A 132 27.22 7.10 10.17
C LEU A 132 28.38 7.33 11.16
N SER A 133 29.54 6.73 10.93
CA SER A 133 30.78 6.91 11.69
C SER A 133 31.51 8.24 11.44
N GLU A 134 31.25 8.93 10.32
CA GLU A 134 31.85 10.24 10.03
C GLU A 134 30.96 11.42 10.43
N MET A 135 29.75 11.16 10.93
CA MET A 135 28.86 12.21 11.40
C MET A 135 29.27 12.66 12.81
N ASN A 136 29.91 13.82 12.88
CA ASN A 136 30.29 14.46 14.14
C ASN A 136 29.02 14.79 14.96
N VAL A 137 28.75 13.98 15.99
CA VAL A 137 27.50 13.96 16.78
C VAL A 137 27.18 15.33 17.41
N ASP A 138 28.20 16.14 17.69
CA ASP A 138 28.04 17.46 18.31
C ASP A 138 27.46 18.53 17.36
N VAL A 139 27.55 18.36 16.04
CA VAL A 139 26.96 19.29 15.06
C VAL A 139 25.50 18.96 14.78
N ILE A 140 25.06 17.74 15.06
CA ILE A 140 23.69 17.28 14.82
C ILE A 140 22.71 17.90 15.80
N VAL A 141 23.11 18.17 17.05
CA VAL A 141 22.14 18.59 18.08
C VAL A 141 21.54 19.97 17.79
N ASP A 142 22.33 20.92 17.26
CA ASP A 142 21.83 22.26 16.91
C ASP A 142 21.00 22.27 15.61
N ASP A 143 21.35 21.43 14.63
CA ASP A 143 20.60 21.31 13.37
C ASP A 143 19.39 20.38 13.47
N LEU A 144 19.35 19.48 14.46
CA LEU A 144 18.20 18.62 14.71
C LEU A 144 17.09 19.37 15.44
N ASP A 145 17.40 20.29 16.36
CA ASP A 145 16.36 21.12 16.97
C ASP A 145 15.74 22.11 15.96
N SER A 146 16.55 22.63 15.04
CA SER A 146 16.07 23.50 13.95
C SER A 146 15.30 22.71 12.88
N ALA A 147 15.80 21.54 12.46
CA ALA A 147 15.16 20.66 11.48
C ALA A 147 13.92 19.96 12.05
N VAL A 148 13.88 19.57 13.32
CA VAL A 148 12.69 19.03 13.98
C VAL A 148 11.64 20.12 14.15
N ALA A 149 12.02 21.36 14.45
CA ALA A 149 11.09 22.49 14.49
C ALA A 149 10.53 22.84 13.09
N GLU A 150 11.35 22.77 12.03
CA GLU A 150 10.90 22.93 10.64
C GLU A 150 10.05 21.75 10.16
N GLN A 151 10.41 20.51 10.50
CA GLN A 151 9.69 19.31 10.12
C GLN A 151 8.38 19.16 10.89
N GLN A 152 8.30 19.61 12.14
CA GLN A 152 7.04 19.72 12.87
C GLN A 152 6.13 20.82 12.28
N ARG A 153 6.70 21.94 11.81
CA ARG A 153 5.94 22.95 11.06
C ARG A 153 5.49 22.44 9.68
N HIS A 154 6.34 21.71 8.96
CA HIS A 154 6.01 21.09 7.68
C HIS A 154 4.99 19.95 7.82
N THR A 155 5.07 19.14 8.87
CA THR A 155 4.11 18.05 9.12
C THR A 155 2.76 18.60 9.58
N ALA A 156 2.75 19.63 10.44
CA ALA A 156 1.51 20.31 10.83
C ALA A 156 0.83 21.01 9.65
N ASN A 157 1.61 21.64 8.75
CA ASN A 157 1.08 22.27 7.54
C ASN A 157 0.67 21.24 6.47
N ALA A 158 1.38 20.12 6.31
CA ALA A 158 1.00 19.07 5.35
C ALA A 158 -0.26 18.31 5.78
N VAL A 159 -0.48 18.13 7.09
CA VAL A 159 -1.70 17.52 7.63
C VAL A 159 -2.89 18.49 7.52
N SER A 160 -2.70 19.81 7.63
CA SER A 160 -3.78 20.78 7.36
C SER A 160 -4.07 20.92 5.86
N GLU A 161 -3.05 21.01 5.01
CA GLU A 161 -3.20 21.09 3.54
C GLU A 161 -3.81 19.83 2.93
N SER A 162 -3.57 18.64 3.49
CA SER A 162 -4.16 17.38 2.98
C SER A 162 -5.66 17.26 3.24
N ASN A 163 -6.17 17.86 4.31
CA ASN A 163 -7.61 17.90 4.63
C ASN A 163 -8.37 18.96 3.82
N GLU A 164 -7.68 19.94 3.23
CA GLU A 164 -8.29 21.00 2.40
C GLU A 164 -8.28 20.67 0.90
N LYS A 165 -7.58 19.62 0.46
CA LYS A 165 -7.56 19.23 -0.96
C LYS A 165 -8.94 18.73 -1.40
N PRO A 166 -9.53 19.27 -2.48
CA PRO A 166 -10.84 18.85 -2.94
C PRO A 166 -10.81 17.40 -3.45
N ILE A 167 -11.55 16.53 -2.78
CA ILE A 167 -11.78 15.14 -3.21
C ILE A 167 -12.99 15.11 -4.14
N ARG A 168 -12.88 14.39 -5.27
CA ARG A 168 -14.04 14.21 -6.16
C ARG A 168 -15.13 13.39 -5.45
N ILE A 169 -16.38 13.83 -5.55
CA ILE A 169 -17.50 13.22 -4.83
C ILE A 169 -17.78 11.76 -5.25
N ASP A 170 -17.44 11.37 -6.48
CA ASP A 170 -17.55 9.98 -6.97
C ASP A 170 -16.58 9.03 -6.26
N LYS A 171 -15.41 9.53 -5.82
CA LYS A 171 -14.47 8.77 -4.97
C LYS A 171 -15.00 8.58 -3.55
N VAL A 172 -15.86 9.49 -3.08
CA VAL A 172 -16.49 9.43 -1.75
C VAL A 172 -17.71 8.51 -1.77
N LEU A 173 -18.56 8.64 -2.79
CA LEU A 173 -19.81 7.87 -2.92
C LEU A 173 -19.61 6.47 -3.52
N GLY A 174 -18.50 6.24 -4.23
CA GLY A 174 -18.19 4.95 -4.86
C GLY A 174 -18.91 4.69 -6.19
N PHE A 175 -19.60 5.70 -6.74
CA PHE A 175 -20.27 5.62 -8.04
C PHE A 175 -20.22 6.98 -8.77
N SER A 176 -20.22 6.94 -10.10
CA SER A 176 -20.18 8.13 -10.97
C SER A 176 -21.47 8.35 -11.78
N GLU A 177 -22.36 7.37 -11.84
CA GLU A 177 -23.56 7.40 -12.68
C GLU A 177 -24.76 6.85 -11.90
N VAL A 178 -25.94 7.42 -12.17
CA VAL A 178 -27.23 7.01 -11.59
C VAL A 178 -28.31 7.04 -12.68
N SER A 179 -29.33 6.19 -12.54
CA SER A 179 -30.48 6.20 -13.45
C SER A 179 -31.33 7.47 -13.28
N GLY A 180 -32.15 7.79 -14.29
CA GLY A 180 -33.07 8.94 -14.21
C GLY A 180 -34.09 8.85 -13.07
N LYS A 181 -34.40 7.64 -12.58
CA LYS A 181 -35.26 7.44 -11.39
C LYS A 181 -34.51 7.79 -10.11
N GLU A 182 -33.26 7.36 -9.98
CA GLU A 182 -32.41 7.63 -8.82
C GLU A 182 -32.01 9.11 -8.74
N SER A 183 -31.77 9.75 -9.90
CA SER A 183 -31.53 11.20 -9.98
C SER A 183 -32.68 11.99 -9.33
N ARG A 184 -33.94 11.63 -9.56
CA ARG A 184 -35.08 12.31 -8.91
C ARG A 184 -35.06 12.17 -7.39
N SER A 185 -34.74 10.99 -6.89
CA SER A 185 -34.62 10.75 -5.45
C SER A 185 -33.47 11.55 -4.83
N ILE A 186 -32.34 11.66 -5.54
CA ILE A 186 -31.18 12.45 -5.09
C ILE A 186 -31.52 13.95 -5.08
N HIS A 187 -32.19 14.46 -6.12
CA HIS A 187 -32.64 15.85 -6.14
C HIS A 187 -33.61 16.16 -4.99
N TYR A 188 -34.53 15.23 -4.70
CA TYR A 188 -35.43 15.37 -3.57
C TYR A 188 -34.71 15.35 -2.22
N PHE A 189 -33.72 14.46 -2.06
CA PHE A 189 -32.86 14.45 -0.88
C PHE A 189 -32.10 15.77 -0.70
N MET A 190 -31.55 16.33 -1.79
CA MET A 190 -30.88 17.63 -1.75
C MET A 190 -31.83 18.74 -1.28
N ALA A 191 -33.07 18.78 -1.78
CA ALA A 191 -34.06 19.76 -1.34
C ALA A 191 -34.37 19.64 0.17
N ILE A 192 -34.44 18.43 0.71
CA ILE A 192 -34.61 18.21 2.16
C ILE A 192 -33.39 18.72 2.92
N ALA A 193 -32.18 18.41 2.44
CA ALA A 193 -30.94 18.84 3.09
C ALA A 193 -30.82 20.37 3.12
N GLU A 194 -31.19 21.05 2.02
CA GLU A 194 -31.19 22.51 1.92
C GLU A 194 -32.21 23.14 2.88
N ASP A 195 -33.45 22.64 2.92
CA ASP A 195 -34.49 23.11 3.84
C ASP A 195 -34.10 22.91 5.32
N ALA A 196 -33.53 21.74 5.66
CA ALA A 196 -33.15 21.39 7.02
C ALA A 196 -31.89 22.12 7.53
N THR A 197 -31.03 22.62 6.63
CA THR A 197 -29.78 23.29 7.00
C THR A 197 -29.82 24.81 6.76
N GLY A 198 -30.71 25.29 5.89
CA GLY A 198 -30.73 26.68 5.42
C GLY A 198 -29.54 27.03 4.51
N LEU A 199 -28.80 26.03 4.03
CA LEU A 199 -27.66 26.16 3.13
C LEU A 199 -28.02 25.64 1.74
N GLU A 200 -27.18 25.87 0.73
CA GLU A 200 -27.41 25.42 -0.65
C GLU A 200 -26.32 24.45 -1.13
N GLY A 201 -26.68 23.51 -2.00
CA GLY A 201 -25.75 22.66 -2.74
C GLY A 201 -24.83 21.82 -1.85
N LYS A 202 -23.51 21.92 -2.10
CA LYS A 202 -22.52 21.10 -1.39
C LYS A 202 -22.55 21.30 0.13
N ASP A 203 -22.78 22.54 0.56
CA ASP A 203 -22.69 22.91 1.98
C ASP A 203 -23.90 22.36 2.74
N ALA A 204 -25.07 22.35 2.09
CA ALA A 204 -26.26 21.67 2.60
C ALA A 204 -26.06 20.16 2.72
N PHE A 205 -25.52 19.52 1.67
CA PHE A 205 -25.27 18.08 1.63
C PHE A 205 -24.34 17.62 2.75
N VAL A 206 -23.17 18.27 2.88
CA VAL A 206 -22.16 17.92 3.90
C VAL A 206 -22.72 18.16 5.30
N THR A 207 -23.32 19.33 5.55
CA THR A 207 -23.86 19.68 6.88
C THR A 207 -24.98 18.73 7.30
N TYR A 208 -25.86 18.37 6.37
CA TYR A 208 -26.97 17.46 6.66
C TYR A 208 -26.48 16.04 6.96
N ILE A 209 -25.48 15.54 6.22
CA ILE A 209 -24.88 14.22 6.49
C ILE A 209 -24.13 14.23 7.82
N SER A 210 -23.35 15.26 8.14
CA SER A 210 -22.66 15.36 9.43
C SER A 210 -23.65 15.30 10.59
N LYS A 211 -24.76 16.04 10.51
CA LYS A 211 -25.83 15.97 11.52
C LYS A 211 -26.43 14.57 11.65
N LEU A 212 -26.63 13.85 10.55
CA LEU A 212 -27.16 12.49 10.57
C LEU A 212 -26.18 11.50 11.21
N VAL A 213 -24.89 11.61 10.90
CA VAL A 213 -23.84 10.75 11.48
C VAL A 213 -23.66 11.03 12.97
N GLU A 214 -23.74 12.29 13.41
CA GLU A 214 -23.69 12.67 14.82
C GLU A 214 -24.93 12.22 15.61
N SER A 215 -26.05 11.98 14.91
CA SER A 215 -27.33 11.57 15.50
C SER A 215 -27.57 10.05 15.47
N ALA A 216 -26.65 9.27 14.86
CA ALA A 216 -26.73 7.82 14.67
C ALA A 216 -25.91 7.05 15.72
#